data_AF-A0A1D2N9U3-F1
#
_entry.id   AF-A0A1D2N9U3-F1
#
_cell.length_a   1.000
_cell.length_b   1.000
_cell.length_c   1.000
_cell.angle_alpha   90.00
_cell.angle_beta   90.00
_cell.angle_gamma   90.00
#
_symmetry.space_group_name_H-M   'P 1'
#
loop_
_entity.id
_entity.type
_entity.pdbx_description
1 polymer ?
#
loop_
_entity_poly.entity_id
_entity_poly.type
_entity_poly.pdbx_seq_one_letter_code
_entity_poly.pdbx_strand_id
1 'polypeptide(L)'
;MTNTMCARAVLSCRPNSHPFQDRTLPLDQPIKIGRSVARARPSPNNAIFDCKVLSRNHALLWYETENGKPLFRRKYYCFQFYLQDTKSSNGTFVNNQRLSKSSEESAPRELCSGDIVQFGVDVMEVNKKLTHGCIIANVQLFLPDGKEAKASSSTIVPEKATSTPVQDIYLLNQYLKEAMLREQVLENKLAIMTKHLAGTKEFMEQNWKALIEEDRLLTRVDILERQLQASHKSMTEDKLREEVIQLLQDKEKYQNVAKDALRKAMHEKLDVTKKFKDTERNLQELESQKISLEELCDRNFKELKDLAEKYEQAEQNKKEITEEMNLSTQKYKDELESLNLKIKEKEDALREKKQLIIDLVTKMDSKIAKSILSAHNEDVAAILPPKDAIIHVESSESNDSENRLQDLNDNKLRNE
;
A
#
# COMPACT_ATOMS: atom_id res chain seq x y z
N MET A 1 39.29 26.67 -19.85
CA MET A 1 38.60 25.75 -20.76
C MET A 1 37.15 25.67 -20.29
N THR A 2 36.24 26.24 -21.07
CA THR A 2 34.81 26.37 -20.77
C THR A 2 34.18 24.99 -20.66
N ASN A 3 33.74 24.62 -19.46
CA ASN A 3 33.09 23.35 -19.19
C ASN A 3 31.67 23.43 -19.79
N THR A 4 31.49 22.94 -21.02
CA THR A 4 30.20 22.96 -21.71
C THR A 4 29.25 22.01 -20.97
N MET A 5 28.37 22.61 -20.18
CA MET A 5 27.34 21.94 -19.40
C MET A 5 26.28 21.35 -20.34
N CYS A 6 26.43 20.07 -20.69
CA CYS A 6 25.53 19.35 -21.61
C CYS A 6 24.57 18.45 -20.82
N ALA A 7 23.32 18.32 -21.29
CA ALA A 7 22.36 17.36 -20.74
C ALA A 7 22.89 15.93 -20.92
N ARG A 8 22.63 15.06 -19.94
CA ARG A 8 23.13 13.68 -19.97
C ARG A 8 22.05 12.69 -19.56
N ALA A 9 22.01 11.54 -20.23
CA ALA A 9 21.20 10.41 -19.81
C ALA A 9 22.11 9.27 -19.36
N VAL A 10 21.86 8.72 -18.17
CA VAL A 10 22.55 7.53 -17.68
C VAL A 10 21.60 6.34 -17.80
N LEU A 11 22.04 5.31 -18.51
CA LEU A 11 21.32 4.04 -18.64
C LEU A 11 22.04 3.00 -17.78
N SER A 12 21.36 2.53 -16.73
CA SER A 12 21.90 1.49 -15.85
C SER A 12 21.26 0.13 -16.14
N CYS A 13 22.07 -0.91 -16.22
CA CYS A 13 21.62 -2.26 -16.57
C CYS A 13 20.77 -2.88 -15.45
N ARG A 14 19.59 -3.39 -15.79
CA ARG A 14 18.76 -4.12 -14.84
C ARG A 14 19.11 -5.61 -14.75
N PRO A 15 18.81 -6.30 -13.62
CA PRO A 15 19.08 -7.74 -13.46
C PRO A 15 18.37 -8.65 -14.46
N ASN A 16 17.22 -8.21 -15.00
CA ASN A 16 16.43 -8.92 -16.01
C ASN A 16 16.77 -8.52 -17.46
N SER A 17 17.80 -7.70 -17.67
CA SER A 17 18.29 -7.31 -18.99
C SER A 17 19.33 -8.30 -19.51
N HIS A 18 19.49 -8.35 -20.84
CA HIS A 18 20.75 -8.79 -21.44
C HIS A 18 21.91 -7.93 -20.90
N PRO A 19 23.03 -8.52 -20.45
CA PRO A 19 24.09 -7.78 -19.78
C PRO A 19 24.70 -6.67 -20.63
N PHE A 20 24.79 -5.46 -20.07
CA PHE A 20 25.56 -4.37 -20.64
C PHE A 20 26.16 -3.50 -19.52
N GLN A 21 27.27 -2.83 -19.81
CA GLN A 21 27.85 -1.84 -18.89
C GLN A 21 27.08 -0.54 -18.95
N ASP A 22 26.86 0.08 -17.80
CA ASP A 22 26.16 1.35 -17.65
C ASP A 22 26.70 2.42 -18.62
N ARG A 23 25.78 3.17 -19.22
CA ARG A 23 26.09 4.14 -20.28
C ARG A 23 25.79 5.55 -19.83
N THR A 24 26.73 6.46 -20.03
CA THR A 24 26.53 7.90 -19.81
C THR A 24 26.51 8.59 -21.16
N LEU A 25 25.30 8.95 -21.60
CA LEU A 25 25.01 9.48 -22.92
C LEU A 25 24.99 11.01 -22.88
N PRO A 26 25.97 11.71 -23.49
CA PRO A 26 25.90 13.16 -23.66
C PRO A 26 24.86 13.51 -24.74
N LEU A 27 23.82 14.26 -24.38
CA LEU A 27 22.71 14.61 -25.27
C LEU A 27 22.91 16.00 -25.87
N ASP A 28 24.11 16.26 -26.42
CA ASP A 28 24.42 17.44 -27.23
C ASP A 28 23.79 17.33 -28.62
N GLN A 29 23.70 16.10 -29.13
CA GLN A 29 23.02 15.73 -30.36
C GLN A 29 22.08 14.54 -30.09
N PRO A 30 21.09 14.31 -30.98
CA PRO A 30 20.26 13.12 -30.89
C PRO A 30 21.10 11.83 -30.90
N ILE A 31 21.02 11.06 -29.81
CA ILE A 31 21.73 9.79 -29.67
C ILE A 31 20.87 8.67 -30.22
N LYS A 32 21.48 7.94 -31.14
CA LYS A 32 20.89 6.74 -31.73
C LYS A 32 21.09 5.53 -30.82
N ILE A 33 19.98 4.82 -30.58
CA ILE A 33 19.92 3.56 -29.85
C ILE A 33 19.83 2.42 -30.85
N GLY A 34 20.69 1.41 -30.72
CA GLY A 34 20.63 0.27 -31.63
C GLY A 34 21.68 -0.80 -31.43
N ARG A 35 21.67 -1.76 -32.35
CA ARG A 35 22.59 -2.91 -32.34
C ARG A 35 23.97 -2.56 -32.88
N SER A 36 24.99 -3.17 -32.28
CA SER A 36 26.39 -3.16 -32.74
C SER A 36 26.51 -3.55 -34.22
N VAL A 37 27.31 -2.78 -34.96
CA VAL A 37 27.68 -3.02 -36.36
C VAL A 37 29.16 -2.71 -36.55
N ALA A 38 29.78 -3.16 -37.64
CA ALA A 38 31.22 -2.96 -37.89
C ALA A 38 31.68 -1.49 -37.75
N ARG A 39 30.81 -0.53 -38.12
CA ARG A 39 31.07 0.92 -38.06
C ARG A 39 30.73 1.57 -36.71
N ALA A 40 29.98 0.90 -35.83
CA ALA A 40 29.53 1.46 -34.55
C ALA A 40 29.55 0.35 -33.49
N ARG A 41 30.58 0.41 -32.63
CA ARG A 41 30.78 -0.54 -31.53
C ARG A 41 30.22 0.00 -30.21
N PRO A 42 29.86 -0.88 -29.26
CA PRO A 42 29.44 -0.45 -27.93
C PRO A 42 30.54 0.35 -27.22
N SER A 43 30.18 1.49 -26.64
CA SER A 43 31.06 2.36 -25.85
C SER A 43 30.28 2.95 -24.68
N PRO A 44 30.91 3.21 -23.51
CA PRO A 44 30.24 3.84 -22.36
C PRO A 44 29.47 5.13 -22.68
N ASN A 45 29.87 5.84 -23.74
CA ASN A 45 29.29 7.13 -24.12
C ASN A 45 28.29 7.03 -25.28
N ASN A 46 27.90 5.81 -25.71
CA ASN A 46 26.91 5.61 -26.75
C ASN A 46 25.84 4.59 -26.35
N ALA A 47 24.70 4.64 -27.03
CA ALA A 47 23.59 3.72 -26.82
C ALA A 47 23.60 2.56 -27.83
N ILE A 48 24.80 2.05 -28.15
CA ILE A 48 24.99 0.90 -29.02
C ILE A 48 25.22 -0.34 -28.16
N PHE A 49 24.42 -1.37 -28.41
CA PHE A 49 24.39 -2.62 -27.64
C PHE A 49 24.72 -3.81 -28.52
N ASP A 50 25.49 -4.77 -27.99
CA ASP A 50 25.73 -6.04 -28.65
C ASP A 50 24.58 -7.02 -28.37
N CYS A 51 23.39 -6.69 -28.86
CA CYS A 51 22.17 -7.44 -28.58
C CYS A 51 21.44 -7.80 -29.87
N LYS A 52 21.26 -9.10 -30.11
CA LYS A 52 20.71 -9.63 -31.37
C LYS A 52 19.27 -9.16 -31.63
N VAL A 53 18.47 -9.03 -30.57
CA VAL A 53 17.05 -8.67 -30.64
C VAL A 53 16.82 -7.18 -30.89
N LEU A 54 17.87 -6.35 -30.87
CA LEU A 54 17.80 -4.95 -31.26
C LEU A 54 17.92 -4.77 -32.78
N SER A 55 17.30 -3.70 -33.25
CA SER A 55 17.44 -3.21 -34.62
C SER A 55 18.69 -2.33 -34.72
N ARG A 56 19.28 -2.19 -35.91
CA ARG A 56 20.46 -1.31 -36.09
C ARG A 56 20.13 0.16 -35.80
N ASN A 57 18.90 0.57 -36.13
CA ASN A 57 18.29 1.85 -35.79
C ASN A 57 17.03 1.49 -35.01
N HIS A 58 17.12 1.40 -33.69
CA HIS A 58 16.02 0.89 -32.88
C HIS A 58 15.18 2.04 -32.30
N ALA A 59 15.86 3.01 -31.69
CA ALA A 59 15.22 4.20 -31.16
C ALA A 59 16.15 5.40 -31.25
N LEU A 60 15.59 6.58 -31.03
CA LEU A 60 16.31 7.84 -30.96
C LEU A 60 15.99 8.52 -29.63
N LEU A 61 17.04 8.93 -28.91
CA LEU A 61 16.94 9.68 -27.66
C LEU A 61 17.56 11.06 -27.86
N TRP A 62 16.81 12.11 -27.58
CA TRP A 62 17.34 13.47 -27.67
C TRP A 62 16.82 14.35 -26.55
N TYR A 63 17.50 15.48 -26.39
CA TYR A 63 17.11 16.56 -25.51
C TYR A 63 16.72 17.76 -26.38
N GLU A 64 15.50 18.27 -26.22
CA GLU A 64 14.99 19.40 -27.00
C GLU A 64 15.25 20.73 -26.27
N THR A 65 15.85 21.67 -26.98
CA THR A 65 16.10 23.05 -26.52
C THR A 65 15.59 24.03 -27.57
N GLU A 66 14.83 25.05 -27.17
CA GLU A 66 14.36 26.08 -28.10
C GLU A 66 15.39 27.24 -28.14
N ASN A 67 16.02 27.49 -29.28
CA ASN A 67 17.02 28.57 -29.48
C ASN A 67 18.16 28.61 -28.43
N GLY A 68 18.64 27.44 -27.97
CA GLY A 68 19.70 27.35 -26.96
C GLY A 68 19.27 27.83 -25.56
N LYS A 69 17.98 28.06 -25.33
CA LYS A 69 17.41 28.34 -24.01
C LYS A 69 16.47 27.20 -23.62
N PRO A 70 16.53 26.72 -22.37
CA PRO A 70 15.59 25.71 -21.89
C PRO A 70 14.16 26.28 -21.96
N LEU A 71 13.24 25.52 -22.53
CA LEU A 71 11.84 25.89 -22.69
C LEU A 71 11.24 26.09 -21.29
N PHE A 72 11.16 27.34 -20.82
CA PHE A 72 10.69 27.69 -19.48
C PHE A 72 9.16 27.58 -19.36
N ARG A 73 8.55 26.52 -19.90
CA ARG A 73 7.19 26.12 -19.54
C ARG A 73 7.26 25.31 -18.25
N ARG A 74 7.29 26.06 -17.12
CA ARG A 74 7.39 25.60 -15.72
C ARG A 74 8.78 25.09 -15.29
N LYS A 75 9.29 25.70 -14.22
CA LYS A 75 10.66 25.68 -13.71
C LYS A 75 11.22 24.31 -13.24
N TYR A 76 10.51 23.18 -13.38
CA TYR A 76 10.89 21.92 -12.71
C TYR A 76 10.41 20.60 -13.36
N TYR A 77 10.33 20.47 -14.68
CA TYR A 77 9.76 19.25 -15.30
C TYR A 77 10.62 18.62 -16.40
N CYS A 78 10.55 17.29 -16.50
CA CYS A 78 11.18 16.39 -17.49
C CYS A 78 10.70 16.57 -18.95
N PHE A 79 9.91 17.61 -19.27
CA PHE A 79 9.33 17.92 -20.59
C PHE A 79 10.34 18.32 -21.69
N GLN A 80 11.57 17.80 -21.64
CA GLN A 80 12.65 18.18 -22.58
C GLN A 80 13.45 16.96 -23.06
N PHE A 81 13.24 15.76 -22.49
CA PHE A 81 13.88 14.53 -22.98
C PHE A 81 12.85 13.68 -23.70
N TYR A 82 13.18 13.26 -24.92
CA TYR A 82 12.28 12.52 -25.78
C TYR A 82 12.92 11.24 -26.27
N LEU A 83 12.13 10.17 -26.26
CA LEU A 83 12.46 8.87 -26.85
C LEU A 83 11.45 8.55 -27.94
N GLN A 84 11.96 8.12 -29.10
CA GLN A 84 11.14 7.73 -30.23
C GLN A 84 11.61 6.39 -30.78
N ASP A 85 10.66 5.49 -31.04
CA ASP A 85 10.90 4.26 -31.76
C ASP A 85 11.04 4.55 -33.26
N THR A 86 12.15 4.13 -33.86
CA THR A 86 12.46 4.37 -35.27
C THR A 86 12.16 3.14 -36.14
N LYS A 87 10.94 2.61 -36.05
CA LYS A 87 10.47 1.41 -36.79
C LYS A 87 11.21 0.14 -36.38
N SER A 88 11.36 -0.05 -35.08
CA SER A 88 12.00 -1.24 -34.53
C SER A 88 11.17 -2.50 -34.79
N SER A 89 11.83 -3.63 -35.07
CA SER A 89 11.13 -4.89 -35.35
C SER A 89 10.49 -5.49 -34.09
N ASN A 90 11.16 -5.36 -32.95
CA ASN A 90 10.76 -5.97 -31.68
C ASN A 90 10.15 -4.98 -30.67
N GLY A 91 10.01 -3.70 -31.04
CA GLY A 91 9.38 -2.67 -30.22
C GLY A 91 10.28 -2.03 -29.16
N THR A 92 10.00 -0.76 -28.89
CA THR A 92 10.50 0.01 -27.75
C THR A 92 9.40 0.19 -26.70
N PHE A 93 9.76 0.10 -25.42
CA PHE A 93 8.85 0.18 -24.29
C PHE A 93 9.38 1.17 -23.25
N VAL A 94 8.47 1.91 -22.63
CA VAL A 94 8.73 2.80 -21.48
C VAL A 94 7.75 2.42 -20.38
N ASN A 95 8.24 2.08 -19.19
CA ASN A 95 7.42 1.62 -18.05
C ASN A 95 6.41 0.52 -18.43
N ASN A 96 6.88 -0.50 -19.14
CA ASN A 96 6.10 -1.62 -19.70
C ASN A 96 5.02 -1.24 -20.73
N GLN A 97 4.95 0.02 -21.17
CA GLN A 97 4.07 0.46 -22.23
C GLN A 97 4.82 0.54 -23.56
N ARG A 98 4.30 -0.12 -24.59
CA ARG A 98 4.89 -0.11 -25.94
C ARG A 98 4.61 1.22 -26.66
N LEU A 99 5.62 1.80 -27.30
CA LEU A 99 5.50 3.11 -27.97
C LEU A 99 4.80 3.06 -29.34
N SER A 100 5.02 2.01 -30.13
CA SER A 100 4.42 1.83 -31.45
C SER A 100 4.17 0.34 -31.76
N LYS A 101 3.41 0.06 -32.83
CA LYS A 101 3.30 -1.30 -33.35
C LYS A 101 4.61 -1.72 -34.03
N SER A 102 4.76 -3.02 -34.29
CA SER A 102 6.00 -3.56 -34.88
C SER A 102 6.27 -2.93 -36.23
N SER A 103 7.51 -2.49 -36.45
CA SER A 103 7.95 -1.83 -37.69
C SER A 103 7.26 -0.49 -38.00
N GLU A 104 6.57 0.12 -37.03
CA GLU A 104 5.99 1.46 -37.14
C GLU A 104 6.79 2.48 -36.30
N GLU A 105 6.83 3.71 -36.77
CA GLU A 105 7.50 4.82 -36.08
C GLU A 105 6.59 5.36 -34.99
N SER A 106 7.10 5.54 -33.78
CA SER A 106 6.30 6.13 -32.70
C SER A 106 6.28 7.65 -32.79
N ALA A 107 5.30 8.28 -32.15
CA ALA A 107 5.42 9.68 -31.78
C ALA A 107 6.54 9.85 -30.73
N PRO A 108 7.18 11.04 -30.64
CA PRO A 108 8.11 11.35 -29.56
C PRO A 108 7.44 11.20 -28.20
N ARG A 109 8.01 10.35 -27.34
CA ARG A 109 7.53 10.13 -25.98
C ARG A 109 8.45 10.79 -24.98
N GLU A 110 7.89 11.59 -24.09
CA GLU A 110 8.63 12.21 -22.99
C GLU A 110 9.16 11.16 -22.03
N LEU A 111 10.43 11.30 -21.64
CA LEU A 111 11.07 10.49 -20.62
C LEU A 111 11.34 11.31 -19.35
N CYS A 112 11.15 10.69 -18.19
CA CYS A 112 11.48 11.26 -16.90
C CYS A 112 12.56 10.44 -16.17
N SER A 113 13.28 11.07 -15.23
CA SER A 113 14.29 10.36 -14.44
C SER A 113 13.61 9.30 -13.57
N GLY A 114 14.16 8.09 -13.56
CA GLY A 114 13.60 6.92 -12.90
C GLY A 114 12.73 6.02 -13.81
N ASP A 115 12.48 6.41 -15.06
CA ASP A 115 11.74 5.57 -16.00
C ASP A 115 12.55 4.32 -16.39
N ILE A 116 11.82 3.23 -16.67
CA ILE A 116 12.40 1.98 -17.17
C ILE A 116 12.18 1.91 -18.66
N VAL A 117 13.26 1.82 -19.43
CA VAL A 117 13.20 1.63 -20.88
C VAL A 117 13.59 0.21 -21.25
N GLN A 118 12.85 -0.37 -22.19
CA GLN A 118 13.14 -1.69 -22.74
C GLN A 118 13.19 -1.62 -24.27
N PHE A 119 14.24 -2.20 -24.84
CA PHE A 119 14.46 -2.28 -26.28
C PHE A 119 14.41 -3.75 -26.71
N GLY A 120 13.38 -4.08 -27.49
CA GLY A 120 13.07 -5.44 -27.93
C GLY A 120 12.37 -6.30 -26.88
N VAL A 121 12.11 -7.54 -27.27
CA VAL A 121 11.52 -8.59 -26.43
C VAL A 121 12.41 -9.83 -26.50
N ASP A 122 12.33 -10.70 -25.50
CA ASP A 122 13.10 -11.94 -25.47
C ASP A 122 12.65 -12.88 -26.60
N VAL A 123 13.62 -13.36 -27.40
CA VAL A 123 13.35 -14.25 -28.53
C VAL A 123 14.04 -15.59 -28.30
N MET A 124 13.28 -16.67 -28.33
CA MET A 124 13.81 -18.03 -28.25
C MET A 124 14.12 -18.58 -29.65
N GLU A 125 15.36 -19.01 -29.89
CA GLU A 125 15.69 -19.76 -31.10
C GLU A 125 15.26 -21.22 -30.96
N VAL A 126 14.24 -21.62 -31.74
CA VAL A 126 13.68 -22.97 -31.78
C VAL A 126 14.76 -24.04 -32.01
N ASN A 127 15.79 -23.73 -32.81
CA ASN A 127 16.81 -24.69 -33.22
C ASN A 127 17.95 -24.89 -32.20
N LYS A 128 18.11 -24.00 -31.21
CA LYS A 128 19.27 -24.01 -30.30
C LYS A 128 18.93 -23.99 -28.82
N LYS A 129 17.63 -23.95 -28.45
CA LYS A 129 17.16 -23.74 -27.06
C LYS A 129 17.89 -22.56 -26.37
N LEU A 130 18.30 -21.57 -27.16
CA LEU A 130 19.01 -20.38 -26.69
C LEU A 130 18.05 -19.20 -26.74
N THR A 131 17.82 -18.57 -25.59
CA THR A 131 17.03 -17.35 -25.47
C THR A 131 17.95 -16.15 -25.63
N HIS A 132 17.64 -15.28 -26.60
CA HIS A 132 18.28 -13.99 -26.73
C HIS A 132 17.48 -12.95 -25.96
N GLY A 133 18.06 -12.46 -24.85
CA GLY A 133 17.43 -11.46 -23.99
C GLY A 133 17.41 -10.06 -24.61
N CYS A 134 16.41 -9.27 -24.24
CA CYS A 134 16.26 -7.85 -24.59
C CYS A 134 17.10 -6.93 -23.68
N ILE A 135 17.20 -5.64 -24.04
CA ILE A 135 17.91 -4.64 -23.23
C ILE A 135 16.89 -3.91 -22.35
N ILE A 136 17.10 -3.93 -21.04
CA ILE A 136 16.27 -3.25 -20.04
C ILE A 136 17.17 -2.35 -19.19
N ALA A 137 16.87 -1.06 -19.18
CA ALA A 137 17.67 -0.06 -18.48
C ALA A 137 16.80 0.85 -17.59
N ASN A 138 17.32 1.22 -16.42
CA ASN A 138 16.79 2.36 -15.69
C ASN A 138 17.43 3.64 -16.24
N VAL A 139 16.60 4.65 -16.51
CA VAL A 139 17.03 5.93 -17.04
C VAL A 139 17.19 6.94 -15.91
N GLN A 140 18.35 7.57 -15.82
CA GLN A 140 18.55 8.77 -15.00
C GLN A 140 18.87 9.95 -15.92
N LEU A 141 18.13 11.04 -15.76
CA LEU A 141 18.24 12.20 -16.65
C LEU A 141 18.81 13.40 -15.89
N PHE A 142 19.88 13.96 -16.42
CA PHE A 142 20.55 15.13 -15.88
C PHE A 142 20.40 16.30 -16.84
N LEU A 143 19.89 17.40 -16.32
CA LEU A 143 19.82 18.66 -17.04
C LEU A 143 21.22 19.24 -17.27
N PRO A 144 21.38 20.19 -18.21
CA PRO A 144 22.63 20.90 -18.43
C PRO A 144 23.22 21.47 -17.13
N ASP A 145 22.39 21.96 -16.21
CA ASP A 145 22.81 22.51 -14.91
C ASP A 145 23.36 21.48 -13.91
N GLY A 146 23.43 20.21 -14.31
CA GLY A 146 23.92 19.09 -13.50
C GLY A 146 22.90 18.56 -12.48
N LYS A 147 21.70 19.14 -12.41
CA LYS A 147 20.64 18.64 -11.54
C LYS A 147 19.91 17.49 -12.20
N GLU A 148 19.51 16.52 -11.39
CA GLU A 148 18.64 15.44 -11.85
C GLU A 148 17.23 15.98 -12.15
N ALA A 149 16.67 15.61 -13.30
CA ALA A 149 15.32 15.96 -13.66
C ALA A 149 14.31 15.25 -12.73
N LYS A 150 13.33 15.97 -12.17
CA LYS A 150 12.36 15.39 -11.23
C LYS A 150 11.52 14.27 -11.89
N ALA A 151 11.29 13.19 -11.14
CA ALA A 151 10.49 12.03 -11.52
C ALA A 151 8.99 12.36 -11.74
N SER A 152 8.32 11.55 -12.56
CA SER A 152 6.93 11.69 -13.01
C SER A 152 5.91 11.92 -11.88
N SER A 153 4.89 12.74 -12.14
CA SER A 153 3.82 13.16 -11.22
C SER A 153 2.82 12.05 -10.82
N SER A 154 3.18 10.78 -10.90
CA SER A 154 2.33 9.66 -10.48
C SER A 154 2.33 9.45 -8.96
N THR A 155 2.79 10.45 -8.19
CA THR A 155 2.98 10.35 -6.72
C THR A 155 2.72 11.70 -6.04
N ILE A 156 1.54 12.30 -6.29
CA ILE A 156 1.06 13.43 -5.48
C ILE A 156 0.02 12.88 -4.49
N VAL A 157 0.38 12.83 -3.22
CA VAL A 157 -0.55 12.64 -2.09
C VAL A 157 -0.99 14.03 -1.62
N PRO A 158 -2.29 14.27 -1.31
CA PRO A 158 -2.74 15.58 -0.84
C PRO A 158 -2.11 15.95 0.52
N GLU A 159 -1.79 17.23 0.70
CA GLU A 159 -1.11 17.84 1.87
C GLU A 159 -1.88 17.82 3.21
N LYS A 160 -2.80 16.87 3.43
CA LYS A 160 -3.47 16.70 4.74
C LYS A 160 -3.44 15.25 5.21
N ALA A 161 -2.24 14.78 5.51
CA ALA A 161 -2.02 13.68 6.44
C ALA A 161 -0.70 13.94 7.18
N THR A 162 -0.77 14.68 8.28
CA THR A 162 0.34 14.83 9.21
C THR A 162 0.61 13.49 9.89
N SER A 163 1.88 13.09 9.87
CA SER A 163 2.49 11.96 10.60
C SER A 163 2.51 10.57 9.94
N THR A 164 2.83 10.49 8.66
CA THR A 164 3.72 9.41 8.18
C THR A 164 4.90 10.06 7.46
N PRO A 165 6.16 9.73 7.80
CA PRO A 165 7.29 10.32 7.12
C PRO A 165 7.20 9.91 5.65
N VAL A 166 7.38 10.87 4.74
CA VAL A 166 7.33 10.67 3.27
C VAL A 166 8.21 9.48 2.82
N GLN A 167 9.23 9.15 3.60
CA GLN A 167 10.07 7.98 3.46
C GLN A 167 9.30 6.65 3.56
N ASP A 168 8.35 6.53 4.48
CA ASP A 168 7.53 5.32 4.67
C ASP A 168 6.53 5.14 3.53
N ILE A 169 6.00 6.24 2.99
CA ILE A 169 5.13 6.22 1.80
C ILE A 169 5.93 5.76 0.57
N TYR A 170 7.18 6.23 0.41
CA TYR A 170 8.06 5.79 -0.67
C TYR A 170 8.44 4.32 -0.53
N LEU A 171 8.80 3.89 0.67
CA LEU A 171 9.12 2.50 0.97
C LEU A 171 7.92 1.58 0.74
N LEU A 172 6.72 2.00 1.13
CA LEU A 172 5.48 1.27 0.84
C LEU A 172 5.20 1.19 -0.66
N ASN A 173 5.41 2.28 -1.41
CA ASN A 173 5.28 2.26 -2.86
C ASN A 173 6.28 1.30 -3.52
N GLN A 174 7.50 1.21 -2.98
CA GLN A 174 8.51 0.25 -3.42
C GLN A 174 8.08 -1.19 -3.13
N TYR A 175 7.60 -1.48 -1.91
CA TYR A 175 7.08 -2.81 -1.58
C TYR A 175 5.87 -3.19 -2.41
N LEU A 176 4.98 -2.24 -2.71
CA LEU A 176 3.82 -2.48 -3.58
C LEU A 176 4.26 -2.84 -5.00
N LYS A 177 5.22 -2.08 -5.58
CA LYS A 177 5.78 -2.39 -6.91
C LYS A 177 6.50 -3.74 -6.93
N GLU A 178 7.25 -4.07 -5.88
CA GLU A 178 7.91 -5.37 -5.76
C GLU A 178 6.90 -6.51 -5.64
N ALA A 179 5.85 -6.33 -4.84
CA ALA A 179 4.76 -7.30 -4.70
C ALA A 179 4.05 -7.53 -6.04
N MET A 180 3.73 -6.46 -6.78
CA MET A 180 3.11 -6.56 -8.11
C MET A 180 3.99 -7.31 -9.12
N LEU A 181 5.30 -7.01 -9.18
CA LEU A 181 6.22 -7.71 -10.07
C LEU A 181 6.35 -9.19 -9.69
N ARG A 182 6.40 -9.48 -8.38
CA ARG A 182 6.46 -10.85 -7.86
C ARG A 182 5.18 -11.63 -8.21
N GLU A 183 4.02 -10.99 -8.09
CA GLU A 183 2.72 -11.55 -8.47
C GLU A 183 2.68 -11.86 -9.96
N GLN A 184 3.06 -10.91 -10.82
CA GLN A 184 3.11 -11.13 -12.28
C GLN A 184 4.05 -12.30 -12.67
N VAL A 185 5.18 -12.46 -12.00
CA VAL A 185 6.09 -13.59 -12.22
C VAL A 185 5.45 -14.91 -11.78
N LEU A 186 4.72 -14.92 -10.66
CA LEU A 186 3.99 -16.10 -10.20
C LEU A 186 2.86 -16.48 -11.15
N GLU A 187 2.08 -15.51 -11.63
CA GLU A 187 1.04 -15.72 -12.64
C GLU A 187 1.62 -16.33 -13.92
N ASN A 188 2.73 -15.78 -14.43
CA ASN A 188 3.41 -16.32 -15.61
C ASN A 188 3.92 -17.75 -15.37
N LYS A 189 4.50 -18.04 -14.20
CA LYS A 189 4.93 -19.40 -13.84
C LYS A 189 3.75 -20.37 -13.78
N LEU A 190 2.64 -19.96 -13.16
CA LEU A 190 1.41 -20.75 -13.08
C LEU A 190 0.81 -21.00 -14.47
N ALA A 191 0.79 -20.00 -15.34
CA ALA A 191 0.32 -20.16 -16.71
C ALA A 191 1.17 -21.18 -17.49
N ILE A 192 2.51 -21.10 -17.37
CA ILE A 192 3.43 -22.05 -18.01
C ILE A 192 3.24 -23.46 -17.43
N MET A 193 3.17 -23.61 -16.10
CA MET A 193 2.93 -24.90 -15.45
C MET A 193 1.60 -25.50 -15.88
N THR A 194 0.54 -24.69 -15.95
CA THR A 194 -0.79 -25.14 -16.39
C THR A 194 -0.75 -25.63 -17.84
N LYS A 195 -0.02 -24.93 -18.72
CA LYS A 195 0.21 -25.36 -20.10
C LYS A 195 0.98 -26.69 -20.16
N HIS A 196 2.02 -26.86 -19.35
CA HIS A 196 2.76 -28.13 -19.28
C HIS A 196 1.92 -29.28 -18.73
N LEU A 197 1.09 -29.03 -17.71
CA LEU A 197 0.15 -30.00 -17.17
C LEU A 197 -0.89 -30.42 -18.23
N ALA A 198 -1.44 -29.47 -18.96
CA ALA A 198 -2.37 -29.75 -20.07
C ALA A 198 -1.69 -30.61 -21.16
N GLY A 199 -0.49 -30.24 -21.61
CA GLY A 199 0.25 -31.03 -22.59
C GLY A 199 0.63 -32.43 -22.10
N THR A 200 0.95 -32.57 -20.81
CA THR A 200 1.25 -33.88 -20.19
C THR A 200 -0.01 -34.75 -20.13
N LYS A 201 -1.17 -34.16 -19.80
CA LYS A 201 -2.45 -34.86 -19.80
C LYS A 201 -2.82 -35.35 -21.20
N GLU A 202 -2.69 -34.49 -22.22
CA GLU A 202 -2.93 -34.87 -23.62
C GLU A 202 -1.99 -35.99 -24.07
N PHE A 203 -0.70 -35.90 -23.73
CA PHE A 203 0.27 -36.96 -24.03
C PHE A 203 -0.09 -38.28 -23.33
N MET A 204 -0.52 -38.24 -22.06
CA MET A 204 -0.97 -39.43 -21.33
C MET A 204 -2.21 -40.06 -21.97
N GLU A 205 -3.19 -39.27 -22.39
CA GLU A 205 -4.39 -39.76 -23.09
C GLU A 205 -4.04 -40.40 -24.43
N GLN A 206 -3.14 -39.79 -25.20
CA GLN A 206 -2.64 -40.37 -26.45
C GLN A 206 -1.89 -41.69 -26.20
N ASN A 207 -1.04 -41.73 -25.18
CA ASN A 207 -0.28 -42.92 -24.82
C ASN A 207 -1.19 -44.06 -24.37
N TRP A 208 -2.23 -43.79 -23.57
CA TRP A 208 -3.23 -44.78 -23.19
C TRP A 208 -4.00 -45.34 -24.39
N LYS A 209 -4.38 -44.48 -25.35
CA LYS A 209 -5.01 -44.92 -26.61
C LYS A 209 -4.08 -45.82 -27.43
N ALA A 210 -2.81 -45.45 -27.55
CA ALA A 210 -1.81 -46.24 -28.26
C ALA A 210 -1.62 -47.62 -27.61
N LEU A 211 -1.60 -47.68 -26.28
CA LEU A 211 -1.43 -48.91 -25.52
C LEU A 211 -2.63 -49.87 -25.69
N ILE A 212 -3.86 -49.33 -25.75
CA ILE A 212 -5.06 -50.12 -26.09
C ILE A 212 -4.97 -50.66 -27.52
N GLU A 213 -4.49 -49.85 -28.46
CA GLU A 213 -4.35 -50.27 -29.86
C GLU A 213 -3.26 -51.34 -30.03
N GLU A 214 -2.15 -51.23 -29.30
CA GLU A 214 -1.11 -52.26 -29.23
C GLU A 214 -1.65 -53.58 -28.69
N ASP A 215 -2.39 -53.56 -27.57
CA ASP A 215 -3.01 -54.75 -26.99
C ASP A 215 -4.00 -55.42 -27.96
N ARG A 216 -4.77 -54.62 -28.70
CA ARG A 216 -5.66 -55.11 -29.76
C ARG A 216 -4.89 -55.81 -30.89
N LEU A 217 -3.78 -55.22 -31.33
CA LEU A 217 -2.92 -55.80 -32.37
C LEU A 217 -2.23 -57.07 -31.89
N LEU A 218 -1.73 -57.10 -30.66
CA LEU A 218 -1.14 -58.30 -30.04
C LEU A 218 -2.15 -59.45 -29.98
N THR A 219 -3.37 -59.16 -29.53
CA THR A 219 -4.47 -60.15 -29.52
C THR A 219 -4.77 -60.66 -30.93
N ARG A 220 -4.71 -59.79 -31.95
CA ARG A 220 -4.92 -60.19 -33.35
C ARG A 220 -3.81 -61.09 -33.88
N VAL A 221 -2.55 -60.80 -33.54
CA VAL A 221 -1.38 -61.62 -33.90
C VAL A 221 -1.52 -63.00 -33.27
N ASP A 222 -1.80 -63.08 -31.97
CA ASP A 222 -2.00 -64.35 -31.25
C ASP A 222 -3.11 -65.21 -31.89
N ILE A 223 -4.23 -64.60 -32.30
CA ILE A 223 -5.29 -65.31 -33.03
C ILE A 223 -4.79 -65.87 -34.37
N LEU A 224 -4.05 -65.08 -35.14
CA LEU A 224 -3.52 -65.50 -36.45
C LEU A 224 -2.48 -66.62 -36.32
N GLU A 225 -1.62 -66.55 -35.30
CA GLU A 225 -0.64 -67.60 -34.98
C GLU A 225 -1.35 -68.91 -34.63
N ARG A 226 -2.41 -68.86 -33.80
CA ARG A 226 -3.23 -70.04 -33.48
C ARG A 226 -3.93 -70.60 -34.72
N GLN A 227 -4.47 -69.75 -35.59
CA GLN A 227 -5.10 -70.18 -36.84
C GLN A 227 -4.11 -70.89 -37.78
N LEU A 228 -2.88 -70.37 -37.88
CA LEU A 228 -1.81 -70.99 -38.66
C LEU A 228 -1.37 -72.33 -38.05
N GLN A 229 -1.27 -72.40 -36.72
CA GLN A 229 -0.90 -73.63 -36.03
C GLN A 229 -1.97 -74.73 -36.18
N ALA A 230 -3.24 -74.34 -36.19
CA ALA A 230 -4.37 -75.24 -36.40
C ALA A 230 -4.42 -75.77 -37.85
N SER A 231 -4.16 -74.92 -38.85
CA SER A 231 -4.15 -75.33 -40.27
C SER A 231 -3.00 -76.27 -40.63
N HIS A 232 -1.90 -76.24 -39.87
CA HIS A 232 -0.74 -77.13 -40.05
C HIS A 232 -0.90 -78.52 -39.42
N LYS A 233 -1.88 -78.74 -38.53
CA LYS A 233 -2.15 -80.05 -37.89
C LYS A 233 -3.34 -80.73 -38.58
N SER A 234 -3.18 -81.99 -39.03
CA SER A 234 -4.33 -82.78 -39.50
C SER A 234 -5.25 -83.09 -38.33
N MET A 235 -6.42 -82.45 -38.30
CA MET A 235 -7.36 -82.59 -37.19
C MET A 235 -8.21 -83.85 -37.35
N THR A 236 -8.09 -84.77 -36.39
CA THR A 236 -8.92 -85.98 -36.32
C THR A 236 -10.25 -85.65 -35.63
N GLU A 237 -11.32 -86.36 -35.97
CA GLU A 237 -12.67 -86.09 -35.43
C GLU A 237 -12.73 -86.07 -33.89
N ASP A 238 -11.96 -86.95 -33.22
CA ASP A 238 -11.88 -86.98 -31.76
C ASP A 238 -11.21 -85.73 -31.16
N LYS A 239 -10.19 -85.17 -31.83
CA LYS A 239 -9.54 -83.93 -31.38
C LYS A 239 -10.46 -82.72 -31.54
N LEU A 240 -11.28 -82.71 -32.60
CA LEU A 240 -12.34 -81.71 -32.77
C LEU A 240 -13.37 -81.78 -31.64
N ARG A 241 -13.75 -82.98 -31.20
CA ARG A 241 -14.68 -83.15 -30.06
C ARG A 241 -14.08 -82.66 -28.75
N GLU A 242 -12.81 -82.97 -28.48
CA GLU A 242 -12.08 -82.43 -27.31
C GLU A 242 -11.97 -80.91 -27.35
N GLU A 243 -11.58 -80.32 -28.49
CA GLU A 243 -11.51 -78.86 -28.65
C GLU A 243 -12.87 -78.19 -28.43
N VAL A 244 -13.97 -78.78 -28.93
CA VAL A 244 -15.32 -78.25 -28.69
C VAL A 244 -15.69 -78.28 -27.20
N ILE A 245 -15.38 -79.36 -26.48
CA ILE A 245 -15.62 -79.44 -25.03
C ILE A 245 -14.79 -78.38 -24.30
N GLN A 246 -13.53 -78.21 -24.68
CA GLN A 246 -12.66 -77.22 -24.06
C GLN A 246 -13.11 -75.78 -24.33
N LEU A 247 -13.54 -75.47 -25.55
CA LEU A 247 -14.13 -74.18 -25.90
C LEU A 247 -15.42 -73.88 -25.12
N LEU A 248 -16.25 -74.89 -24.87
CA LEU A 248 -17.45 -74.74 -24.04
C LEU A 248 -17.09 -74.45 -22.58
N GLN A 249 -16.09 -75.15 -22.03
CA GLN A 249 -15.60 -74.90 -20.67
C GLN A 249 -14.98 -73.51 -20.53
N ASP A 250 -14.18 -73.08 -21.50
CA ASP A 250 -13.56 -71.76 -21.47
C ASP A 250 -14.59 -70.66 -21.65
N LYS A 251 -15.59 -70.85 -22.54
CA LYS A 251 -16.74 -69.94 -22.66
C LYS A 251 -17.48 -69.79 -21.33
N GLU A 252 -17.72 -70.86 -20.59
CA GLU A 252 -18.36 -70.81 -19.28
C GLU A 252 -17.51 -70.04 -18.26
N LYS A 253 -16.19 -70.30 -18.21
CA LYS A 253 -15.26 -69.55 -17.35
C LYS A 253 -15.27 -68.06 -17.68
N TYR A 254 -15.13 -67.67 -18.95
CA TYR A 254 -15.18 -66.28 -19.38
C TYR A 254 -16.52 -65.63 -19.00
N GLN A 255 -17.64 -66.35 -19.18
CA GLN A 255 -18.95 -65.85 -18.80
C GLN A 255 -19.08 -65.61 -17.30
N ASN A 256 -18.55 -66.50 -16.46
CA ASN A 256 -18.58 -66.35 -15.00
C ASN A 256 -17.69 -65.19 -14.53
N VAL A 257 -16.46 -65.10 -15.05
CA VAL A 257 -15.55 -63.98 -14.75
C VAL A 257 -16.15 -62.65 -15.18
N ALA A 258 -16.76 -62.57 -16.38
CA ALA A 258 -17.41 -61.35 -16.85
C ALA A 258 -18.62 -60.96 -15.98
N LYS A 259 -19.44 -61.95 -15.54
CA LYS A 259 -20.56 -61.71 -14.62
C LYS A 259 -20.09 -61.17 -13.27
N ASP A 260 -19.03 -61.74 -12.70
CA ASP A 260 -18.52 -61.32 -11.41
C ASP A 260 -17.82 -59.96 -11.48
N ALA A 261 -17.09 -59.68 -12.56
CA ALA A 261 -16.56 -58.36 -12.84
C ALA A 261 -17.66 -57.30 -12.97
N LEU A 262 -18.75 -57.63 -13.68
CA LEU A 262 -19.90 -56.72 -13.82
C LEU A 262 -20.60 -56.47 -12.48
N ARG A 263 -20.79 -57.52 -11.66
CA ARG A 263 -21.36 -57.38 -10.30
C ARG A 263 -20.49 -56.50 -9.43
N LYS A 264 -19.17 -56.70 -9.44
CA LYS A 264 -18.21 -55.88 -8.69
C LYS A 264 -18.26 -54.41 -9.13
N ALA A 265 -18.21 -54.16 -10.43
CA ALA A 265 -18.29 -52.81 -10.99
C ALA A 265 -19.63 -52.12 -10.63
N MET A 266 -20.74 -52.86 -10.64
CA MET A 266 -22.05 -52.31 -10.24
C MET A 266 -22.11 -51.99 -8.74
N HIS A 267 -21.49 -52.81 -7.90
CA HIS A 267 -21.39 -52.54 -6.47
C HIS A 267 -20.53 -51.30 -6.18
N GLU A 268 -19.35 -51.21 -6.80
CA GLU A 268 -18.47 -50.03 -6.70
C GLU A 268 -19.17 -48.76 -7.19
N LYS A 269 -19.89 -48.83 -8.32
CA LYS A 269 -20.69 -47.71 -8.82
C LYS A 269 -21.76 -47.28 -7.82
N LEU A 270 -22.45 -48.23 -7.19
CA LEU A 270 -23.49 -47.93 -6.21
C LEU A 270 -22.89 -47.22 -4.98
N ASP A 271 -21.75 -47.69 -4.48
CA ASP A 271 -21.08 -47.11 -3.32
C ASP A 271 -20.53 -45.71 -3.61
N VAL A 272 -19.95 -45.48 -4.79
CA VAL A 272 -19.54 -44.15 -5.24
C VAL A 272 -20.76 -43.23 -5.37
N THR A 273 -21.88 -43.73 -5.91
CA THR A 273 -23.11 -42.94 -6.04
C THR A 273 -23.69 -42.55 -4.68
N LYS A 274 -23.65 -43.44 -3.69
CA LYS A 274 -24.07 -43.13 -2.32
C LYS A 274 -23.19 -42.03 -1.72
N LYS A 275 -21.86 -42.22 -1.76
CA LYS A 275 -20.91 -41.22 -1.28
C LYS A 275 -21.09 -39.86 -1.95
N PHE A 276 -21.32 -39.85 -3.27
CA PHE A 276 -21.60 -38.63 -4.03
C PHE A 276 -22.86 -37.91 -3.49
N LYS A 277 -23.96 -38.63 -3.29
CA LYS A 277 -25.20 -38.05 -2.74
C LYS A 277 -25.02 -37.52 -1.33
N ASP A 278 -24.22 -38.19 -0.51
CA ASP A 278 -23.94 -37.74 0.86
C ASP A 278 -23.09 -36.46 0.84
N THR A 279 -22.06 -36.39 -0.02
CA THR A 279 -21.27 -35.17 -0.20
C THR A 279 -22.09 -34.01 -0.78
N GLU A 280 -23.03 -34.29 -1.67
CA GLU A 280 -23.93 -33.30 -2.26
C GLU A 280 -24.87 -32.69 -1.19
N ARG A 281 -25.40 -33.52 -0.28
CA ARG A 281 -26.18 -33.02 0.87
C ARG A 281 -25.35 -32.15 1.80
N ASN A 282 -24.14 -32.60 2.16
CA ASN A 282 -23.24 -31.82 3.01
C ASN A 282 -22.89 -30.47 2.38
N LEU A 283 -22.71 -30.44 1.05
CA LEU A 283 -22.47 -29.19 0.32
C LEU A 283 -23.68 -28.24 0.43
N GLN A 284 -24.90 -28.74 0.22
CA GLN A 284 -26.12 -27.95 0.36
C GLN A 284 -26.31 -27.40 1.79
N GLU A 285 -25.97 -28.20 2.81
CA GLU A 285 -25.99 -27.76 4.21
C GLU A 285 -24.98 -26.63 4.47
N LEU A 286 -23.75 -26.77 3.98
CA LEU A 286 -22.71 -25.73 4.10
C LEU A 286 -23.08 -24.45 3.34
N GLU A 287 -23.66 -24.56 2.15
CA GLU A 287 -24.16 -23.42 1.39
C GLU A 287 -25.27 -22.68 2.15
N SER A 288 -26.20 -23.42 2.76
CA SER A 288 -27.26 -22.83 3.59
C SER A 288 -26.71 -22.14 4.83
N GLN A 289 -25.71 -22.73 5.50
CA GLN A 289 -25.02 -22.11 6.64
C GLN A 289 -24.28 -20.83 6.21
N LYS A 290 -23.61 -20.84 5.06
CA LYS A 290 -22.95 -19.65 4.52
C LYS A 290 -23.94 -18.50 4.32
N ILE A 291 -25.07 -18.76 3.67
CA ILE A 291 -26.12 -17.74 3.44
C ILE A 291 -26.60 -17.17 4.78
N SER A 292 -26.88 -18.04 5.76
CA SER A 292 -27.32 -17.59 7.10
C SER A 292 -26.29 -16.72 7.82
N LEU A 293 -24.99 -17.04 7.67
CA LEU A 293 -23.90 -16.24 8.23
C LEU A 293 -23.74 -14.89 7.52
N GLU A 294 -23.89 -14.86 6.19
CA GLU A 294 -23.89 -13.61 5.42
C GLU A 294 -25.04 -12.69 5.88
N GLU A 295 -26.24 -13.23 6.05
CA GLU A 295 -27.39 -12.48 6.58
C GLU A 295 -27.17 -11.98 8.02
N LEU A 296 -26.47 -12.74 8.86
CA LEU A 296 -26.12 -12.31 10.21
C LEU A 296 -25.09 -11.17 10.18
N CYS A 297 -24.07 -11.28 9.35
CA CYS A 297 -23.07 -10.22 9.15
C CYS A 297 -23.72 -8.94 8.65
N ASP A 298 -24.63 -9.03 7.68
CA ASP A 298 -25.37 -7.87 7.15
C ASP A 298 -26.26 -7.21 8.21
N ARG A 299 -26.91 -8.00 9.07
CA ARG A 299 -27.68 -7.47 10.21
C ARG A 299 -26.77 -6.75 11.20
N ASN A 300 -25.69 -7.38 11.62
CA ASN A 300 -24.73 -6.77 12.56
C ASN A 300 -24.11 -5.49 11.97
N PHE A 301 -23.83 -5.47 10.67
CA PHE A 301 -23.29 -4.29 10.00
C PHE A 301 -24.30 -3.12 10.00
N LYS A 302 -25.59 -3.40 9.75
CA LYS A 302 -26.65 -2.39 9.86
C LYS A 302 -26.79 -1.86 11.29
N GLU A 303 -26.80 -2.74 12.29
CA GLU A 303 -26.88 -2.35 13.69
C GLU A 303 -25.68 -1.49 14.13
N LEU A 304 -24.46 -1.84 13.71
CA LEU A 304 -23.27 -1.04 13.98
C LEU A 304 -23.33 0.33 13.31
N LYS A 305 -23.86 0.40 12.09
CA LYS A 305 -24.06 1.66 11.38
C LYS A 305 -25.07 2.54 12.10
N ASP A 306 -26.22 2.00 12.48
CA ASP A 306 -27.25 2.73 13.24
C ASP A 306 -26.72 3.22 14.59
N LEU A 307 -25.88 2.42 15.26
CA LEU A 307 -25.24 2.80 16.51
C LEU A 307 -24.21 3.92 16.32
N ALA A 308 -23.42 3.87 15.25
CA ALA A 308 -22.47 4.93 14.91
C ALA A 308 -23.19 6.26 14.62
N GLU A 309 -24.31 6.22 13.87
CA GLU A 309 -25.13 7.41 13.60
C GLU A 309 -25.71 8.01 14.90
N LYS A 310 -26.22 7.16 15.81
CA LYS A 310 -26.70 7.61 17.13
C LYS A 310 -25.59 8.23 17.99
N TYR A 311 -24.38 7.65 17.94
CA TYR A 311 -23.23 8.18 18.67
C TYR A 311 -22.81 9.54 18.13
N GLU A 312 -22.78 9.71 16.81
CA GLU A 312 -22.45 10.99 16.17
C GLU A 312 -23.46 12.09 16.54
N GLN A 313 -24.76 11.78 16.54
CA GLN A 313 -25.81 12.69 17.01
C GLN A 313 -25.63 13.05 18.49
N ALA A 314 -25.33 12.08 19.35
CA ALA A 314 -25.06 12.34 20.77
C ALA A 314 -23.82 13.23 20.97
N GLU A 315 -22.78 13.07 20.16
CA GLU A 315 -21.59 13.90 20.20
C GLU A 315 -21.88 15.34 19.77
N GLN A 316 -22.71 15.54 18.75
CA GLN A 316 -23.18 16.86 18.32
C GLN A 316 -23.99 17.54 19.42
N ASN A 317 -24.98 16.86 20.01
CA ASN A 317 -25.79 17.39 21.11
C ASN A 317 -24.91 17.75 22.33
N LYS A 318 -23.89 16.95 22.64
CA LYS A 318 -22.93 17.25 23.71
C LYS A 318 -22.15 18.53 23.41
N LYS A 319 -21.71 18.74 22.17
CA LYS A 319 -21.01 19.99 21.76
C LYS A 319 -21.92 21.19 21.94
N GLU A 320 -23.16 21.12 21.46
CA GLU A 320 -24.15 22.19 21.60
C GLU A 320 -24.41 22.55 23.08
N ILE A 321 -24.67 21.57 23.93
CA ILE A 321 -24.86 21.79 25.38
C ILE A 321 -23.60 22.40 26.01
N THR A 322 -22.41 21.97 25.59
CA THR A 322 -21.14 22.51 26.10
C THR A 322 -20.96 23.97 25.68
N GLU A 323 -21.32 24.32 24.45
CA GLU A 323 -21.28 25.70 23.96
C GLU A 323 -22.27 26.60 24.70
N GLU A 324 -23.51 26.15 24.90
CA GLU A 324 -24.51 26.89 25.69
C GLU A 324 -24.08 27.08 27.15
N MET A 325 -23.49 26.06 27.76
CA MET A 325 -22.93 26.13 29.11
C MET A 325 -21.78 27.13 29.18
N ASN A 326 -20.87 27.13 28.20
CA ASN A 326 -19.76 28.09 28.14
C ASN A 326 -20.26 29.52 27.96
N LEU A 327 -21.26 29.74 27.09
CA LEU A 327 -21.84 31.06 26.85
C LEU A 327 -22.52 31.60 28.11
N SER A 328 -23.27 30.75 28.83
CA SER A 328 -23.92 31.11 30.09
C SER A 328 -22.88 31.38 31.18
N THR A 329 -21.83 30.57 31.27
CA THR A 329 -20.72 30.78 32.20
C THR A 329 -20.01 32.11 31.94
N GLN A 330 -19.78 32.46 30.68
CA GLN A 330 -19.17 33.74 30.30
C GLN A 330 -20.06 34.92 30.70
N LYS A 331 -21.38 34.85 30.46
CA LYS A 331 -22.33 35.89 30.90
C LYS A 331 -22.28 36.11 32.41
N TYR A 332 -22.32 35.03 33.19
CA TYR A 332 -22.23 35.15 34.66
C TYR A 332 -20.88 35.73 35.10
N LYS A 333 -19.79 35.39 34.41
CA LYS A 333 -18.47 35.97 34.69
C LYS A 333 -18.44 37.47 34.41
N ASP A 334 -18.95 37.90 33.26
CA ASP A 334 -19.00 39.31 32.87
C ASP A 334 -19.89 40.12 33.86
N GLU A 335 -21.03 39.56 34.28
CA GLU A 335 -21.89 40.15 35.30
C GLU A 335 -21.16 40.32 36.64
N LEU A 336 -20.41 39.30 37.07
CA LEU A 336 -19.66 39.28 38.31
C LEU A 336 -18.48 40.27 38.27
N GLU A 337 -17.81 40.41 37.12
CA GLU A 337 -16.81 41.46 36.89
C GLU A 337 -17.42 42.87 36.97
N SER A 338 -18.60 43.08 36.39
CA SER A 338 -19.30 44.38 36.48
C SER A 338 -19.70 44.72 37.92
N LEU A 339 -20.12 43.71 38.70
CA LEU A 339 -20.52 43.88 40.08
C LEU A 339 -19.30 44.21 40.95
N ASN A 340 -18.19 43.50 40.73
CA ASN A 340 -16.91 43.77 41.40
C ASN A 340 -16.39 45.18 41.10
N LEU A 341 -16.55 45.67 39.86
CA LEU A 341 -16.18 47.05 39.52
C LEU A 341 -17.00 48.06 40.32
N LYS A 342 -18.33 47.87 40.40
CA LYS A 342 -19.21 48.74 41.20
C LYS A 342 -18.88 48.68 42.70
N ILE A 343 -18.51 47.50 43.22
CA ILE A 343 -18.06 47.36 44.61
C ILE A 343 -16.80 48.20 44.82
N LYS A 344 -15.80 48.07 43.92
CA LYS A 344 -14.54 48.82 44.00
C LYS A 344 -14.76 50.33 43.94
N GLU A 345 -15.61 50.82 43.04
CA GLU A 345 -15.98 52.25 42.95
C GLU A 345 -16.59 52.75 44.27
N LYS A 346 -17.48 51.96 44.89
CA LYS A 346 -18.07 52.30 46.18
C LYS A 346 -17.05 52.27 47.32
N GLU A 347 -16.11 51.33 47.29
CA GLU A 347 -15.02 51.26 48.27
C GLU A 347 -14.07 52.45 48.16
N ASP A 348 -13.72 52.86 46.93
CA ASP A 348 -12.87 54.03 46.69
C ASP A 348 -13.59 55.33 47.12
N ALA A 349 -14.88 55.48 46.81
CA ALA A 349 -15.68 56.61 47.29
C ALA A 349 -15.81 56.63 48.83
N LEU A 350 -15.89 55.46 49.47
CA LEU A 350 -15.87 55.36 50.93
C LEU A 350 -14.50 55.76 51.49
N ARG A 351 -13.41 55.38 50.81
CA ARG A 351 -12.04 55.75 51.19
C ARG A 351 -11.81 57.25 51.09
N GLU A 352 -12.29 57.90 50.03
CA GLU A 352 -12.27 59.36 49.88
C GLU A 352 -13.04 60.05 51.01
N LYS A 353 -14.25 59.59 51.32
CA LYS A 353 -15.03 60.13 52.45
C LYS A 353 -14.33 59.95 53.79
N LYS A 354 -13.72 58.78 54.02
CA LYS A 354 -12.90 58.52 55.22
C LYS A 354 -11.72 59.49 55.30
N GLN A 355 -11.02 59.72 54.18
CA GLN A 355 -9.91 60.67 54.14
C GLN A 355 -10.38 62.11 54.44
N LEU A 356 -11.51 62.52 53.87
CA LEU A 356 -12.09 63.84 54.13
C LEU A 356 -12.44 64.02 55.62
N ILE A 357 -12.95 62.97 56.27
CA ILE A 357 -13.23 62.97 57.71
C ILE A 357 -11.92 63.11 58.49
N ILE A 358 -10.87 62.37 58.14
CA ILE A 358 -9.55 62.49 58.77
C ILE A 358 -9.01 63.92 58.60
N ASP A 359 -9.12 64.51 57.41
CA ASP A 359 -8.68 65.88 57.13
C ASP A 359 -9.49 66.92 57.92
N LEU A 360 -10.78 66.68 58.15
CA LEU A 360 -11.62 67.53 58.99
C LEU A 360 -11.27 67.39 60.47
N VAL A 361 -11.05 66.16 60.95
CA VAL A 361 -10.61 65.88 62.33
C VAL A 361 -9.26 66.52 62.59
N THR A 362 -8.27 66.33 61.72
CA THR A 362 -6.95 66.99 61.84
C THR A 362 -7.05 68.52 61.78
N LYS A 363 -7.96 69.09 60.97
CA LYS A 363 -8.25 70.54 61.01
C LYS A 363 -8.87 70.98 62.33
N MET A 364 -9.80 70.21 62.89
CA MET A 364 -10.37 70.48 64.21
C MET A 364 -9.33 70.36 65.30
N ASP A 365 -8.51 69.30 65.31
CA ASP A 365 -7.39 69.10 66.23
C ASP A 365 -6.36 70.23 66.10
N SER A 366 -6.08 70.71 64.88
CA SER A 366 -5.19 71.87 64.67
C SER A 366 -5.80 73.19 65.13
N LYS A 367 -7.13 73.36 65.06
CA LYS A 367 -7.84 74.52 65.61
C LYS A 367 -7.86 74.47 67.13
N ILE A 368 -8.11 73.30 67.71
CA ILE A 368 -8.04 73.05 69.15
C ILE A 368 -6.60 73.31 69.63
N ALA A 369 -5.58 72.80 68.95
CA ALA A 369 -4.18 73.05 69.27
C ALA A 369 -3.81 74.54 69.16
N LYS A 370 -4.34 75.28 68.16
CA LYS A 370 -4.17 76.74 68.05
C LYS A 370 -4.91 77.51 69.15
N SER A 371 -6.09 77.06 69.57
CA SER A 371 -6.84 77.63 70.69
C SER A 371 -6.18 77.33 72.04
N ILE A 372 -5.57 76.15 72.20
CA ILE A 372 -4.78 75.78 73.38
C ILE A 372 -3.47 76.58 73.40
N LEU A 373 -2.79 76.76 72.26
CA LEU A 373 -1.60 77.62 72.14
C LEU A 373 -1.90 79.11 72.35
N SER A 374 -3.08 79.61 71.97
CA SER A 374 -3.50 80.98 72.29
C SER A 374 -3.95 81.16 73.75
N ALA A 375 -4.39 80.07 74.41
CA ALA A 375 -4.69 80.05 75.84
C ALA A 375 -3.44 79.77 76.72
N HIS A 376 -2.32 79.36 76.13
CA HIS A 376 -1.04 79.10 76.82
C HIS A 376 -0.02 80.26 76.71
N ASN A 377 -0.45 81.45 76.24
CA ASN A 377 0.33 82.70 76.36
C ASN A 377 -0.11 83.55 77.57
N GLU A 378 -1.01 83.05 78.42
CA GLU A 378 -1.23 83.54 79.78
C GLU A 378 -1.04 82.34 80.74
N ASP A 379 0.01 82.48 81.55
CA ASP A 379 0.40 81.68 82.71
C ASP A 379 1.20 80.37 82.54
N VAL A 380 2.29 80.37 83.32
CA VAL A 380 3.46 79.50 83.33
C VAL A 380 3.48 78.67 84.63
N ALA A 381 4.07 77.47 84.53
CA ALA A 381 4.78 76.70 85.56
C ALA A 381 4.08 75.58 86.38
N ALA A 382 4.51 74.35 86.03
CA ALA A 382 5.21 73.37 86.88
C ALA A 382 4.39 72.38 87.75
N ILE A 383 4.62 71.07 87.53
CA ILE A 383 5.30 70.10 88.42
C ILE A 383 5.29 68.68 87.75
N LEU A 384 6.45 68.01 87.71
CA LEU A 384 6.72 66.61 87.29
C LEU A 384 6.82 65.70 88.56
N PRO A 385 7.04 64.37 88.46
CA PRO A 385 6.24 63.17 88.09
C PRO A 385 6.04 62.28 89.37
N PRO A 386 5.99 60.91 89.45
CA PRO A 386 5.92 59.82 88.45
C PRO A 386 4.99 58.60 88.80
N LYS A 387 4.97 57.62 87.87
CA LYS A 387 4.89 56.14 88.04
C LYS A 387 3.57 55.36 88.24
N ASP A 388 3.46 54.37 87.36
CA ASP A 388 3.12 52.94 87.55
C ASP A 388 1.66 52.44 87.61
N ALA A 389 1.41 51.47 86.71
CA ALA A 389 0.88 50.13 86.97
C ALA A 389 -0.63 49.80 86.84
N ILE A 390 -0.90 48.93 85.84
CA ILE A 390 -1.79 47.72 85.84
C ILE A 390 -3.31 48.06 85.72
N ILE A 391 -4.09 47.50 84.78
CA ILE A 391 -4.67 46.13 84.71
C ILE A 391 -5.09 45.92 83.23
N HIS A 392 -4.51 44.99 82.46
CA HIS A 392 -4.87 43.57 82.30
C HIS A 392 -6.36 43.27 82.06
N VAL A 393 -6.76 43.05 80.80
CA VAL A 393 -7.70 41.97 80.48
C VAL A 393 -7.09 41.18 79.34
N GLU A 394 -6.41 40.10 79.72
CA GLU A 394 -6.21 38.93 78.89
C GLU A 394 -7.42 38.02 79.10
N SER A 395 -7.93 37.49 78.00
CA SER A 395 -8.25 36.07 77.81
C SER A 395 -8.41 35.88 76.30
N SER A 396 -7.47 35.26 75.55
CA SER A 396 -7.16 33.80 75.50
C SER A 396 -8.46 32.99 75.31
N GLU A 397 -8.67 32.07 74.38
CA GLU A 397 -7.93 31.23 73.43
C GLU A 397 -9.05 30.69 72.49
N SER A 398 -8.83 30.36 71.23
CA SER A 398 -8.33 29.02 70.87
C SER A 398 -7.86 28.97 69.41
N ASN A 399 -6.63 28.46 69.26
CA ASN A 399 -6.15 27.79 68.05
C ASN A 399 -7.14 26.72 67.59
N ASP A 400 -7.28 26.53 66.27
CA ASP A 400 -6.97 25.22 65.72
C ASP A 400 -6.82 25.21 64.18
N SER A 401 -5.69 24.63 63.77
CA SER A 401 -5.43 23.89 62.53
C SER A 401 -5.26 24.65 61.20
N GLU A 402 -3.99 25.00 60.92
CA GLU A 402 -3.38 24.81 59.60
C GLU A 402 -3.34 23.32 59.18
N ASN A 403 -3.19 23.12 57.86
CA ASN A 403 -2.90 21.90 57.11
C ASN A 403 -4.07 21.03 56.63
N ARG A 404 -4.40 21.20 55.33
CA ARG A 404 -4.45 20.04 54.43
C ARG A 404 -4.09 20.40 52.99
N LEU A 405 -2.88 19.99 52.63
CA LEU A 405 -2.34 19.87 51.27
C LEU A 405 -3.23 18.97 50.40
N GLN A 406 -3.42 19.40 49.15
CA GLN A 406 -2.86 18.76 47.96
C GLN A 406 -2.77 17.23 48.03
N ASP A 407 -3.69 16.54 47.35
CA ASP A 407 -3.45 15.33 46.54
C ASP A 407 -4.80 14.76 46.09
N LEU A 408 -4.94 14.58 44.77
CA LEU A 408 -5.70 13.54 44.06
C LEU A 408 -5.91 13.97 42.60
N ASN A 409 -4.81 14.06 41.88
CA ASN A 409 -4.81 13.77 40.45
C ASN A 409 -4.01 12.46 40.28
N ASP A 410 -4.43 11.62 39.35
CA ASP A 410 -3.87 10.30 39.00
C ASP A 410 -4.40 9.08 39.79
N ASN A 411 -5.49 8.50 39.29
CA ASN A 411 -5.49 7.12 38.74
C ASN A 411 -6.92 6.60 38.61
N LYS A 412 -7.43 6.50 37.37
CA LYS A 412 -8.26 5.36 36.96
C LYS A 412 -8.22 5.18 35.44
N LEU A 413 -7.09 4.61 35.01
CA LEU A 413 -6.97 3.85 33.78
C LEU A 413 -6.34 2.51 34.17
N ARG A 414 -7.18 1.53 34.51
CA ARG A 414 -6.93 0.08 34.38
C ARG A 414 -8.14 -0.74 34.87
N ASN A 415 -8.58 -1.63 33.97
CA ASN A 415 -9.46 -2.80 34.14
C ASN A 415 -10.94 -2.44 34.29
N GLU A 416 -11.89 -2.92 33.47
CA GLU A 416 -12.04 -4.11 32.62
C GLU A 416 -12.80 -3.75 31.33
#